data_AF-A0A6N4T8I5-F1
#
_entry.id   AF-A0A6N4T8I5-F1
#
_cell.length_a   1.000
_cell.length_b   1.000
_cell.length_c   1.000
_cell.angle_alpha   90.00
_cell.angle_beta   90.00
_cell.angle_gamma   90.00
#
_symmetry.space_group_name_H-M   'P 1'
#
loop_
_entity.id
_entity.type
_entity.pdbx_description
1 polymer ?
#
loop_
_entity_poly.entity_id
_entity_poly.type
_entity_poly.pdbx_seq_one_letter_code
_entity_poly.pdbx_strand_id
1 'polypeptide(L)'
;MKIKKKYAPVILEELKLGREHIENLDLLEELVFDCLSLNKAGLQERWLGIGKILYANAIRLELDEDIDQLTSFARSVAGEIISPKAHRDWWGNGSSWESQNYRNFPPFIKKGSGVRMSPDGILSPEESQHFMAGMFLWVVRTDKDMHADAQAILDAAPMKLLLLERL
;
A
#
# COMPACT_ATOMS: atom_id res chain seq x y z
N MET A 1 31.04 17.34 -7.61
CA MET A 1 30.64 16.22 -8.49
C MET A 1 29.13 16.04 -8.34
N LYS A 2 28.32 16.36 -9.36
CA LYS A 2 26.86 16.29 -9.28
C LYS A 2 26.44 14.82 -9.48
N ILE A 3 25.98 14.16 -8.42
CA ILE A 3 25.34 12.85 -8.53
C ILE A 3 24.03 13.08 -9.28
N LYS A 4 23.97 12.69 -10.55
CA LYS A 4 22.72 12.60 -11.29
C LYS A 4 21.92 11.47 -10.65
N LYS A 5 20.97 11.80 -9.75
CA LYS A 5 19.92 10.86 -9.32
C LYS A 5 19.11 10.50 -10.56
N LYS A 6 19.44 9.36 -11.16
CA LYS A 6 18.83 8.80 -12.35
C LYS A 6 18.07 7.56 -11.88
N TYR A 7 16.74 7.62 -12.06
CA TYR A 7 15.79 6.50 -12.11
C TYR A 7 15.43 5.78 -10.79
N ALA A 8 14.22 6.05 -10.30
CA ALA A 8 13.51 5.25 -9.31
C ALA A 8 12.10 4.74 -9.73
N PRO A 9 11.68 4.70 -11.02
CA PRO A 9 10.60 3.80 -11.43
C PRO A 9 11.07 2.35 -11.66
N VAL A 10 12.38 2.12 -11.71
CA VAL A 10 12.99 0.93 -12.32
C VAL A 10 12.97 -0.31 -11.42
N ILE A 11 13.01 -0.13 -10.10
CA ILE A 11 13.21 -1.25 -9.17
C ILE A 11 12.04 -2.24 -9.22
N LEU A 12 10.78 -1.80 -9.30
CA LEU A 12 9.64 -2.74 -9.33
C LEU A 12 9.40 -3.38 -10.70
N GLU A 13 9.73 -2.71 -11.81
CA GLU A 13 9.69 -3.33 -13.15
C GLU A 13 10.79 -4.38 -13.34
N GLU A 14 11.93 -4.25 -12.65
CA GLU A 14 13.05 -5.20 -12.74
C GLU A 14 12.96 -6.37 -11.75
N LEU A 15 12.35 -6.17 -10.57
CA LEU A 15 12.35 -7.20 -9.53
C LEU A 15 11.49 -8.43 -9.87
N LYS A 16 10.56 -8.34 -10.84
CA LYS A 16 9.65 -9.44 -11.23
C LYS A 16 9.09 -10.21 -10.01
N LEU A 17 8.72 -9.47 -8.96
CA LEU A 17 8.21 -10.07 -7.73
C LEU A 17 6.87 -10.75 -8.01
N GLY A 18 6.65 -11.84 -7.29
CA GLY A 18 5.39 -12.58 -7.23
C GLY A 18 5.07 -12.97 -5.79
N ARG A 19 3.90 -13.57 -5.58
CA ARG A 19 3.42 -14.06 -4.28
C ARG A 19 4.47 -14.83 -3.47
N GLU A 20 5.31 -15.64 -4.10
CA GLU A 20 6.36 -16.44 -3.48
C GLU A 20 7.44 -15.60 -2.77
N HIS A 21 7.57 -14.33 -3.14
CA HIS A 21 8.52 -13.41 -2.55
C HIS A 21 7.93 -12.61 -1.39
N ILE A 22 6.66 -12.80 -1.04
CA ILE A 22 5.99 -12.06 0.04
C ILE A 22 5.75 -12.97 1.24
N GLU A 23 6.45 -12.68 2.34
CA GLU A 23 6.24 -13.42 3.58
C GLU A 23 4.92 -13.00 4.24
N ASN A 24 4.22 -13.98 4.81
CA ASN A 24 2.95 -13.80 5.53
C ASN A 24 1.81 -13.24 4.67
N LEU A 25 1.79 -13.57 3.37
CA LEU A 25 0.70 -13.14 2.50
C LEU A 25 -0.66 -13.75 2.87
N ASP A 26 -0.69 -15.04 3.23
CA ASP A 26 -1.92 -15.69 3.72
C ASP A 26 -2.42 -15.01 5.01
N LEU A 27 -1.50 -14.60 5.89
CA LEU A 27 -1.86 -13.86 7.10
C LEU A 27 -2.38 -12.45 6.78
N LEU A 28 -1.86 -11.76 5.76
CA LEU A 28 -2.42 -10.48 5.30
C LEU A 28 -3.86 -10.64 4.82
N GLU A 29 -4.14 -11.72 4.09
CA GLU A 29 -5.49 -12.08 3.65
C GLU A 29 -6.40 -12.37 4.85
N GLU A 30 -5.97 -13.20 5.80
CA GLU A 30 -6.68 -13.48 7.06
C GLU A 30 -6.91 -12.24 7.93
N LEU A 31 -5.96 -11.30 7.97
CA LEU A 31 -6.09 -10.06 8.75
C LEU A 31 -7.18 -9.13 8.19
N VAL A 32 -7.49 -9.25 6.90
CA VAL A 32 -8.62 -8.53 6.31
C VAL A 32 -9.91 -9.30 6.55
N PHE A 33 -9.91 -10.62 6.35
CA PHE A 33 -11.10 -11.42 6.61
C PHE A 33 -11.53 -11.35 8.10
N ASP A 34 -12.82 -11.50 8.34
CA ASP A 34 -13.45 -11.50 9.68
C ASP A 34 -13.38 -10.19 10.49
N CYS A 35 -13.04 -9.06 9.87
CA CYS A 35 -12.95 -7.76 10.55
C CYS A 35 -14.29 -7.21 11.00
N LEU A 36 -15.38 -7.50 10.29
CA LEU A 36 -16.72 -7.05 10.68
C LEU A 36 -17.19 -7.57 12.05
N SER A 37 -16.58 -8.64 12.56
CA SER A 37 -16.84 -9.18 13.90
C SER A 37 -16.13 -8.41 15.03
N LEU A 38 -15.17 -7.55 14.68
CA LEU A 38 -14.30 -6.89 15.63
C LEU A 38 -14.86 -5.54 16.06
N ASN A 39 -14.52 -5.15 17.30
CA ASN A 39 -14.76 -3.78 17.76
C ASN A 39 -13.68 -2.82 17.20
N LYS A 40 -13.84 -1.52 17.48
CA LYS A 40 -12.90 -0.49 17.01
C LYS A 40 -11.44 -0.76 17.39
N ALA A 41 -11.17 -1.25 18.60
CA ALA A 41 -9.81 -1.55 19.04
C ALA A 41 -9.21 -2.72 18.24
N GLY A 42 -10.00 -3.79 18.03
CA GLY A 42 -9.58 -4.92 17.20
C GLY A 42 -9.32 -4.51 15.75
N LEU A 43 -10.17 -3.66 15.16
CA LEU A 43 -9.95 -3.12 13.82
C LEU A 43 -8.65 -2.29 13.73
N GLN A 44 -8.34 -1.51 14.76
CA GLN A 44 -7.06 -0.76 14.85
C GLN A 44 -5.86 -1.70 14.97
N GLU A 45 -5.97 -2.80 15.70
CA GLU A 45 -4.92 -3.82 15.77
C GLU A 45 -4.69 -4.49 14.41
N ARG A 46 -5.75 -4.78 13.63
CA ARG A 46 -5.64 -5.30 12.26
C ARG A 46 -4.89 -4.35 11.35
N TRP A 47 -5.23 -3.06 11.37
CA TRP A 47 -4.51 -2.01 10.64
C TRP A 47 -3.01 -2.02 10.95
N LEU A 48 -2.66 -2.00 12.23
CA LEU A 48 -1.26 -1.99 12.68
C LEU A 48 -0.53 -3.27 12.26
N GLY A 49 -1.18 -4.42 12.34
CA GLY A 49 -0.65 -5.71 11.89
C GLY A 49 -0.30 -5.72 10.40
N ILE A 50 -1.22 -5.25 9.56
CA ILE A 50 -1.04 -5.13 8.12
C ILE A 50 0.17 -4.25 7.80
N GLY A 51 0.23 -3.04 8.39
CA GLY A 51 1.33 -2.11 8.15
C GLY A 51 2.70 -2.67 8.52
N LYS A 52 2.78 -3.39 9.65
CA LYS A 52 4.00 -4.07 10.11
C LYS A 52 4.47 -5.15 9.14
N ILE A 53 3.57 -5.99 8.65
CA ILE A 53 3.92 -7.08 7.71
C ILE A 53 4.42 -6.49 6.38
N LEU A 54 3.74 -5.47 5.86
CA LEU A 54 4.13 -4.80 4.63
C LEU A 54 5.51 -4.15 4.77
N TYR A 55 5.75 -3.41 5.86
CA TYR A 55 7.04 -2.75 6.09
C TYR A 55 8.17 -3.74 6.34
N ALA A 56 7.93 -4.84 7.07
CA ALA A 56 8.93 -5.89 7.25
C ALA A 56 9.37 -6.51 5.91
N ASN A 57 8.42 -6.78 5.01
CA ASN A 57 8.75 -7.26 3.67
C ASN A 57 9.49 -6.21 2.84
N ALA A 58 9.08 -4.93 2.90
CA ALA A 58 9.76 -3.85 2.19
C ALA A 58 11.23 -3.72 2.61
N ILE A 59 11.51 -3.78 3.91
CA ILE A 59 12.88 -3.77 4.45
C ILE A 59 13.66 -5.02 4.03
N ARG A 60 13.05 -6.22 4.15
CA ARG A 60 13.70 -7.49 3.76
C ARG A 60 14.07 -7.52 2.28
N LEU A 61 13.25 -6.89 1.44
CA LEU A 61 13.47 -6.77 0.00
C LEU A 61 14.35 -5.57 -0.38
N GLU A 62 14.88 -4.84 0.61
CA GLU A 62 15.75 -3.67 0.43
C GLU A 62 15.12 -2.60 -0.49
N LEU A 63 13.80 -2.42 -0.40
CA LEU A 63 13.11 -1.37 -1.16
C LEU A 63 13.54 0.00 -0.65
N ASP A 64 13.75 0.96 -1.56
CA ASP A 64 14.04 2.34 -1.20
C ASP A 64 12.87 2.88 -0.36
N GLU A 65 13.15 3.65 0.69
CA GLU A 65 12.12 4.26 1.56
C GLU A 65 11.36 5.39 0.84
N ASP A 66 11.50 5.50 -0.47
CA ASP A 66 10.71 6.35 -1.35
C ASP A 66 9.22 5.95 -1.28
N ILE A 67 8.38 6.94 -0.98
CA ILE A 67 6.93 6.77 -0.86
C ILE A 67 6.33 6.14 -2.11
N ASP A 68 6.80 6.46 -3.31
CA ASP A 68 6.28 5.89 -4.55
C ASP A 68 6.58 4.39 -4.65
N GLN A 69 7.75 3.93 -4.14
CA GLN A 69 8.12 2.52 -4.10
C GLN A 69 7.30 1.77 -3.03
N LEU A 70 7.21 2.32 -1.81
CA LEU A 70 6.40 1.74 -0.74
C LEU A 70 4.92 1.65 -1.14
N THR A 71 4.40 2.67 -1.82
CA THR A 71 3.03 2.66 -2.35
C THR A 71 2.85 1.54 -3.36
N SER A 72 3.76 1.47 -4.33
CA SER A 72 3.68 0.51 -5.42
C SER A 72 3.81 -0.91 -4.90
N PHE A 73 4.66 -1.15 -3.91
CA PHE A 73 4.78 -2.42 -3.21
C PHE A 73 3.47 -2.80 -2.51
N ALA A 74 2.93 -1.95 -1.62
CA ALA A 74 1.71 -2.25 -0.87
C ALA A 74 0.50 -2.55 -1.78
N ARG A 75 0.35 -1.78 -2.86
CA ARG A 75 -0.68 -2.03 -3.89
C ARG A 75 -0.48 -3.36 -4.60
N SER A 76 0.75 -3.71 -4.95
CA SER A 76 1.02 -4.95 -5.69
C SER A 76 0.76 -6.15 -4.81
N VAL A 77 1.15 -6.10 -3.53
CA VAL A 77 0.81 -7.10 -2.52
C VAL A 77 -0.71 -7.26 -2.36
N ALA A 78 -1.48 -6.18 -2.39
CA ALA A 78 -2.95 -6.27 -2.43
C ALA A 78 -3.46 -6.98 -3.69
N GLY A 79 -2.84 -6.71 -4.84
CA GLY A 79 -3.11 -7.39 -6.11
C GLY A 79 -2.90 -8.91 -6.06
N GLU A 80 -2.02 -9.41 -5.19
CA GLU A 80 -1.74 -10.84 -5.02
C GLU A 80 -2.80 -11.60 -4.20
N ILE A 81 -3.67 -10.90 -3.45
CA ILE A 81 -4.67 -11.55 -2.58
C ILE A 81 -6.12 -11.35 -3.04
N ILE A 82 -6.39 -10.35 -3.85
CA ILE A 82 -7.74 -10.14 -4.40
C ILE A 82 -8.07 -11.18 -5.47
N SER A 83 -9.36 -11.34 -5.76
CA SER A 83 -9.83 -12.25 -6.79
C SER A 83 -9.31 -11.87 -8.20
N PRO A 84 -9.16 -12.85 -9.10
CA PRO A 84 -8.76 -12.59 -10.49
C PRO A 84 -9.69 -11.63 -11.23
N LYS A 85 -10.96 -11.54 -10.81
CA LYS A 85 -11.91 -10.58 -11.37
C LYS A 85 -11.57 -9.16 -10.91
N ALA A 86 -11.44 -8.94 -9.60
CA ALA A 86 -11.06 -7.63 -9.07
C ALA A 86 -9.70 -7.17 -9.63
N HIS A 87 -8.73 -8.09 -9.76
CA HIS A 87 -7.46 -7.81 -10.41
C HIS A 87 -7.65 -7.33 -11.85
N ARG A 88 -8.43 -8.04 -12.67
CA ARG A 88 -8.68 -7.61 -14.07
C ARG A 88 -9.44 -6.30 -14.17
N ASP A 89 -10.41 -6.07 -13.29
CA ASP A 89 -11.20 -4.84 -13.30
C ASP A 89 -10.33 -3.61 -12.97
N TRP A 90 -9.27 -3.82 -12.17
CA TRP A 90 -8.43 -2.75 -11.66
C TRP A 90 -7.11 -2.54 -12.42
N TRP A 91 -6.44 -3.61 -12.86
CA TRP A 91 -5.18 -3.59 -13.61
C TRP A 91 -5.31 -4.05 -15.07
N GLY A 92 -6.50 -4.47 -15.51
CA GLY A 92 -6.69 -5.04 -16.85
C GLY A 92 -5.94 -6.36 -17.02
N ASN A 93 -5.26 -6.50 -18.16
CA ASN A 93 -4.40 -7.65 -18.45
C ASN A 93 -2.92 -7.42 -18.04
N GLY A 94 -2.62 -6.28 -17.41
CA GLY A 94 -1.27 -5.93 -16.96
C GLY A 94 -0.92 -6.55 -15.60
N SER A 95 0.35 -6.46 -15.22
CA SER A 95 0.81 -6.90 -13.89
C SER A 95 0.46 -5.90 -12.79
N SER A 96 0.13 -6.39 -11.60
CA SER A 96 -0.08 -5.56 -10.42
C SER A 96 1.15 -4.72 -10.06
N TRP A 97 2.33 -5.23 -10.41
CA TRP A 97 3.66 -4.68 -10.19
C TRP A 97 4.08 -3.58 -11.18
N GLU A 98 3.35 -3.40 -12.29
CA GLU A 98 3.69 -2.36 -13.27
C GLU A 98 3.47 -0.96 -12.70
N SER A 99 4.47 -0.09 -12.92
CA SER A 99 4.54 1.27 -12.43
C SER A 99 3.43 2.17 -13.01
N GLN A 100 2.92 1.89 -14.21
CA GLN A 100 2.09 2.83 -14.99
C GLN A 100 0.65 3.02 -14.47
N ASN A 101 0.27 2.35 -13.40
CA ASN A 101 -1.10 2.32 -12.87
C ASN A 101 -1.42 3.42 -11.83
N TYR A 102 -0.70 4.56 -11.91
CA TYR A 102 -0.87 5.74 -11.03
C TYR A 102 -2.24 6.44 -11.09
N ARG A 103 -3.06 6.16 -12.11
CA ARG A 103 -4.36 6.82 -12.31
C ARG A 103 -5.42 6.43 -11.28
N ASN A 104 -5.24 5.27 -10.65
CA ASN A 104 -6.18 4.70 -9.71
C ASN A 104 -5.67 4.85 -8.27
N PHE A 105 -5.03 5.96 -7.94
CA PHE A 105 -4.54 6.18 -6.58
C PHE A 105 -5.59 6.93 -5.76
N PRO A 106 -5.72 6.63 -4.45
CA PRO A 106 -6.58 7.41 -3.60
C PRO A 106 -6.16 8.88 -3.60
N PRO A 107 -7.08 9.81 -3.28
CA PRO A 107 -6.76 11.23 -3.12
C PRO A 107 -5.77 11.52 -1.99
N PHE A 108 -5.41 10.52 -1.19
CA PHE A 108 -4.28 10.54 -0.26
C PHE A 108 -2.94 10.86 -0.96
N ILE A 109 -2.87 10.68 -2.28
CA ILE A 109 -1.77 11.16 -3.15
C ILE A 109 -2.25 12.33 -4.01
N LYS A 110 -2.95 13.31 -3.43
CA LYS A 110 -3.03 14.65 -4.03
C LYS A 110 -1.97 15.53 -3.39
N LYS A 111 -0.94 15.85 -4.18
CA LYS A 111 -0.13 17.08 -4.02
C LYS A 111 -1.09 18.26 -3.93
N GLY A 112 -1.42 18.68 -2.71
CA GLY A 112 -2.46 19.67 -2.44
C GLY A 112 -2.23 21.05 -3.06
N SER A 113 -1.03 21.35 -3.59
CA SER A 113 -0.68 22.72 -4.00
C SER A 113 0.08 22.85 -5.33
N GLY A 114 0.31 21.77 -6.08
CA GLY A 114 1.24 21.83 -7.22
C GLY A 114 2.69 22.12 -6.83
N VAL A 115 2.97 22.33 -5.54
CA VAL A 115 4.30 22.37 -4.97
C VAL A 115 4.71 20.93 -4.71
N ARG A 116 5.86 20.53 -5.27
CA ARG A 116 6.47 19.25 -4.94
C ARG A 116 6.65 19.22 -3.42
N MET A 117 6.09 18.20 -2.74
CA MET A 117 6.81 17.68 -1.57
C MET A 117 8.25 17.53 -2.02
N SER A 118 9.20 18.09 -1.26
CA SER A 118 10.57 17.84 -1.61
C SER A 118 10.75 16.32 -1.69
N PRO A 119 11.54 15.80 -2.64
CA PRO A 119 11.86 14.37 -2.75
C PRO A 119 12.51 13.76 -1.49
N ASP A 120 12.53 14.49 -0.37
CA ASP A 120 13.31 14.24 0.84
C ASP A 120 12.40 14.05 2.07
N GLY A 121 11.09 13.89 1.87
CA GLY A 121 10.17 13.52 2.96
C GLY A 121 10.36 12.06 3.34
N ILE A 122 11.43 11.75 4.08
CA ILE A 122 11.63 10.44 4.69
C ILE A 122 10.52 10.26 5.73
N LEU A 123 9.60 9.35 5.46
CA LEU A 123 8.60 8.93 6.45
C LEU A 123 9.31 8.18 7.57
N SER A 124 8.92 8.43 8.82
CA SER A 124 9.33 7.55 9.91
C SER A 124 8.82 6.13 9.66
N PRO A 125 9.44 5.10 10.25
CA PRO A 125 8.99 3.71 10.11
C PRO A 125 7.49 3.50 10.41
N GLU A 126 6.97 4.22 11.42
CA GLU A 126 5.55 4.16 11.78
C GLU A 126 4.66 4.82 10.71
N GLU A 127 5.06 5.98 10.19
CA GLU A 127 4.34 6.65 9.09
C GLU A 127 4.32 5.78 7.84
N SER A 128 5.44 5.13 7.50
CA SER A 128 5.53 4.18 6.38
C SER A 128 4.60 2.99 6.56
N GLN A 129 4.55 2.38 7.75
CA GLN A 129 3.65 1.27 8.06
C GLN A 129 2.18 1.66 7.87
N HIS A 130 1.77 2.80 8.43
CA HIS A 130 0.39 3.29 8.30
C HIS A 130 0.05 3.64 6.86
N PHE A 131 0.97 4.30 6.15
CA PHE A 131 0.78 4.68 4.76
C PHE A 131 0.57 3.46 3.87
N MET A 132 1.42 2.44 4.00
CA MET A 132 1.29 1.19 3.23
C MET A 132 0.03 0.41 3.60
N ALA A 133 -0.34 0.33 4.87
CA ALA A 133 -1.58 -0.33 5.29
C ALA A 133 -2.81 0.31 4.64
N GLY A 134 -2.85 1.66 4.63
CA GLY A 134 -3.92 2.41 3.97
C GLY A 134 -3.98 2.15 2.48
N MET A 135 -2.83 2.14 1.80
CA MET A 135 -2.76 1.85 0.37
C MET A 135 -3.20 0.43 0.05
N PHE A 136 -2.73 -0.55 0.82
CA PHE A 136 -3.12 -1.96 0.68
C PHE A 136 -4.64 -2.12 0.84
N LEU A 137 -5.22 -1.66 1.95
CA LEU A 137 -6.65 -1.80 2.23
C LEU A 137 -7.52 -1.05 1.21
N TRP A 138 -7.05 0.10 0.74
CA TRP A 138 -7.76 0.88 -0.28
C TRP A 138 -7.87 0.14 -1.62
N VAL A 139 -6.91 -0.72 -1.93
CA VAL A 139 -6.94 -1.59 -3.10
C VAL A 139 -7.79 -2.83 -2.83
N VAL A 140 -7.60 -3.49 -1.68
CA VAL A 140 -8.34 -4.71 -1.32
C VAL A 140 -9.85 -4.48 -1.31
N ARG A 141 -10.31 -3.30 -0.87
CA ARG A 141 -11.75 -2.98 -0.85
C ARG A 141 -12.41 -2.93 -2.23
N THR A 142 -11.65 -2.99 -3.31
CA THR A 142 -12.19 -3.07 -4.68
C THR A 142 -12.74 -4.46 -4.99
N ASP A 143 -12.31 -5.48 -4.23
CA ASP A 143 -12.90 -6.80 -4.28
C ASP A 143 -14.21 -6.85 -3.48
N LYS A 144 -15.29 -7.30 -4.12
CA LYS A 144 -16.62 -7.44 -3.49
C LYS A 144 -16.61 -8.35 -2.26
N ASP A 145 -15.73 -9.36 -2.22
CA ASP A 145 -15.73 -10.38 -1.17
C ASP A 145 -14.97 -9.89 0.07
N MET A 146 -14.11 -8.89 -0.07
CA MET A 146 -13.33 -8.28 1.02
C MET A 146 -13.74 -6.82 1.30
N HIS A 147 -14.65 -6.25 0.51
CA HIS A 147 -15.00 -4.82 0.53
C HIS A 147 -15.39 -4.32 1.91
N ALA A 148 -16.35 -4.99 2.55
CA ALA A 148 -16.94 -4.53 3.79
C ALA A 148 -15.91 -4.58 4.95
N ASP A 149 -15.13 -5.64 5.03
CA ASP A 149 -14.08 -5.80 6.02
C ASP A 149 -12.93 -4.81 5.84
N ALA A 150 -12.40 -4.67 4.62
CA ALA A 150 -11.35 -3.71 4.32
C ALA A 150 -11.80 -2.26 4.59
N GLN A 151 -13.06 -1.93 4.27
CA GLN A 151 -13.64 -0.63 4.56
C GLN A 151 -13.83 -0.41 6.08
N ALA A 152 -14.25 -1.42 6.83
CA ALA A 152 -14.37 -1.31 8.28
C ALA A 152 -13.03 -1.01 8.97
N ILE A 153 -11.94 -1.65 8.52
CA ILE A 153 -10.60 -1.35 9.03
C ILE A 153 -10.20 0.10 8.69
N LEU A 154 -10.44 0.54 7.45
CA LEU A 154 -10.15 1.93 7.01
C LEU A 154 -10.92 2.97 7.84
N ASP A 155 -12.19 2.72 8.16
CA ASP A 155 -13.03 3.64 8.94
C ASP A 155 -12.60 3.71 10.42
N ALA A 156 -12.02 2.63 10.95
CA ALA A 156 -11.49 2.57 12.31
C ALA A 156 -10.07 3.15 12.44
N ALA A 157 -9.33 3.23 11.32
CA ALA A 157 -7.96 3.72 11.29
C ALA A 157 -7.89 5.18 11.74
N PRO A 158 -6.82 5.58 12.45
CA PRO A 158 -6.55 6.98 12.74
C PRO A 158 -6.16 7.70 11.44
N MET A 159 -7.13 7.98 10.58
CA MET A 159 -7.03 8.64 9.27
C MET A 159 -6.56 10.11 9.34
N LYS A 160 -5.85 10.51 10.40
CA LYS A 160 -5.14 11.79 10.48
C LYS A 160 -3.84 11.82 9.66
N LEU A 161 -3.45 10.71 9.01
CA LEU A 161 -2.12 10.56 8.43
C LEU A 161 -2.02 10.65 6.89
N LEU A 162 -3.07 11.04 6.16
CA LEU A 162 -3.01 11.05 4.69
C LEU A 162 -3.52 12.33 4.01
N LEU A 163 -3.84 13.36 4.79
CA LEU A 163 -3.81 14.73 4.28
C LEU A 163 -2.50 15.32 4.79
N LEU A 164 -1.61 15.64 3.87
CA LEU A 164 -0.43 16.47 4.10
C LEU A 164 -0.87 17.88 4.54
N GLU A 165 -1.51 18.00 5.70
CA GLU A 165 -1.65 19.26 6.43
C GLU A 165 -0.34 19.51 7.19
N ARG A 166 0.72 19.70 6.42
CA ARG A 166 1.80 20.60 6.82
C ARG A 166 1.71 21.82 5.90
N LEU A 167 0.66 22.61 6.13
CA LEU A 167 0.66 24.05 5.84
C LEU A 167 1.62 24.74 6.80
#